data_AF-A0A954RE48-F1
#
_entry.id   AF-A0A954RE48-F1
#
_cell.length_a   1.000
_cell.length_b   1.000
_cell.length_c   1.000
_cell.angle_alpha   90.00
_cell.angle_beta   90.00
_cell.angle_gamma   90.00
#
_symmetry.space_group_name_H-M   'P 1'
#
loop_
_entity.id
_entity.type
_entity.pdbx_description
1 polymer ?
#
loop_
_entity_poly.entity_id
_entity_poly.type
_entity_poly.pdbx_seq_one_letter_code
_entity_poly.pdbx_strand_id
1 'polypeptide(L)' 'MRVLSGIQPTGRPHWGNYFGAIRQYIDLQHGNESYYFIANL' A
#
# COMPACT_ATOMS: atom_id res chain seq x y z
N MET A 1 -14.82 1.79 -5.99
CA MET A 1 -13.94 1.05 -6.93
C MET A 1 -13.25 -0.07 -6.14
N ARG A 2 -12.71 -1.09 -6.81
CA ARG A 2 -11.87 -2.12 -6.14
C ARG A 2 -10.40 -1.79 -6.37
N VAL A 3 -9.63 -1.72 -5.29
CA VAL A 3 -8.19 -1.41 -5.31
C VAL A 3 -7.43 -2.64 -4.83
N LEU A 4 -6.39 -3.04 -5.57
CA LEU A 4 -5.49 -4.12 -5.18
C LEU A 4 -4.06 -3.60 -5.29
N SER A 5 -3.30 -3.64 -4.20
CA SER A 5 -1.89 -3.24 -4.21
C SER A 5 -1.01 -4.16 -3.37
N GLY A 6 0.20 -4.43 -3.87
CA GLY A 6 1.21 -5.26 -3.23
C GLY A 6 2.37 -4.42 -2.71
N ILE A 7 2.86 -4.72 -1.51
CA ILE A 7 4.07 -4.12 -0.94
C ILE A 7 5.17 -5.17 -0.91
N GLN A 8 6.28 -4.91 -1.58
CA GLN A 8 7.46 -5.77 -1.50
C GLN A 8 8.07 -5.66 -0.09
N PRO A 9 8.44 -6.77 0.57
CA PRO A 9 9.04 -6.75 1.90
C PRO A 9 10.54 -6.40 1.84
N THR A 10 10.88 -5.22 1.30
CA THR A 10 12.27 -4.73 1.20
C THR A 10 12.71 -4.08 2.51
N GLY A 11 13.06 -4.90 3.50
CA GLY A 11 13.62 -4.42 4.77
C GLY A 11 12.66 -3.53 5.57
N ARG A 12 13.19 -2.50 6.24
CA ARG A 12 12.39 -1.59 7.07
C ARG A 12 11.77 -0.49 6.21
N PRO A 13 10.44 -0.26 6.29
CA PRO A 13 9.81 0.88 5.63
C PRO A 13 10.46 2.20 6.07
N HIS A 14 10.62 3.11 5.12
CA HIS A 14 11.16 4.44 5.33
C HIS A 14 10.21 5.52 4.79
N TRP A 15 10.56 6.79 5.00
CA TRP A 15 9.73 7.94 4.59
C TRP A 15 9.36 7.94 3.11
N GLY A 16 10.28 7.54 2.24
CA GLY A 16 10.00 7.33 0.81
C GLY A 16 8.84 6.35 0.54
N ASN A 17 8.74 5.22 1.27
CA ASN A 17 7.60 4.32 1.11
C ASN A 17 6.30 4.97 1.62
N TYR A 18 6.39 5.75 2.70
CA TYR A 18 5.23 6.41 3.28
C TYR A 18 4.62 7.44 2.33
N PHE A 19 5.44 8.40 1.88
CA PHE A 19 4.98 9.46 0.97
C PHE A 19 4.77 8.97 -0.46
N GLY A 20 5.47 7.91 -0.88
CA GLY A 20 5.36 7.37 -2.23
C GLY A 20 4.16 6.45 -2.45
N ALA A 21 3.69 5.75 -1.41
CA ALA A 21 2.64 4.74 -1.57
C ALA A 21 1.70 4.61 -0.37
N ILE A 22 2.23 4.48 0.85
CA ILE A 22 1.40 4.10 2.02
C ILE A 22 0.35 5.16 2.35
N ARG A 23 0.69 6.45 2.24
CA ARG A 23 -0.27 7.53 2.48
C ARG A 23 -1.44 7.45 1.51
N GLN A 24 -1.16 7.23 0.23
CA GLN A 24 -2.16 7.07 -0.81
C GLN A 24 -3.02 5.82 -0.58
N TYR A 25 -2.43 4.73 -0.07
CA TYR A 25 -3.18 3.52 0.30
C TYR A 25 -4.17 3.75 1.45
N ILE A 26 -3.83 4.62 2.40
CA ILE A 26 -4.75 5.01 3.48
C ILE A 26 -5.89 5.85 2.88
N ASP A 27 -5.58 6.86 2.08
CA ASP A 27 -6.58 7.74 1.48
C ASP A 27 -7.56 6.94 0.59
N LEU A 28 -7.07 5.95 -0.15
CA LEU A 28 -7.87 5.10 -1.03
C LEU A 28 -8.86 4.20 -0.29
N GLN A 29 -8.66 3.91 1.00
CA GLN A 29 -9.63 3.13 1.79
C GLN A 29 -10.95 3.89 1.99
N HIS A 30 -10.93 5.22 1.91
CA HIS A 30 -12.14 6.03 2.01
C HIS A 30 -12.96 5.92 0.72
N GLY A 31 -13.94 5.02 0.71
CA GLY A 31 -14.88 4.84 -0.40
C GLY A 31 -14.50 3.77 -1.43
N ASN A 32 -13.44 2.99 -1.19
CA ASN A 32 -13.08 1.86 -2.04
C ASN A 32 -12.88 0.57 -1.24
N GLU A 33 -13.28 -0.54 -1.84
CA GLU A 33 -12.96 -1.87 -1.36
C GLU A 33 -11.49 -2.15 -1.72
N SER A 34 -10.61 -2.01 -0.73
CA SER A 34 -9.16 -1.99 -0.93
C SER A 34 -8.51 -3.22 -0.32
N TYR A 35 -7.68 -3.91 -1.11
CA TYR A 35 -6.93 -5.09 -0.72
C TYR A 35 -5.43 -4.81 -0.82
N TYR A 36 -4.72 -5.02 0.29
CA TYR A 36 -3.28 -4.82 0.38
C TYR A 36 -2.62 -6.13 0.81
N PHE A 37 -1.53 -6.51 0.15
CA PHE A 37 -0.80 -7.75 0.46
C PHE A 37 0.72 -7.53 0.42
N ILE A 38 1.46 -8.44 1.05
CA ILE A 38 2.93 -8.47 0.97
C ILE A 38 3.31 -9.35 -0.22
N ALA A 39 4.02 -8.77 -1.20
CA ALA A 39 4.48 -9.47 -2.39
C ALA A 39 5.81 -10.17 -2.11
N ASN A 40 5.75 -11.38 -1.54
CA ASN A 40 6.91 -12.16 -1.08
C ASN A 40 7.20 -13.43 -1.92
N LEU A 41 6.59 -13.57 -3.10
CA LEU A 41 6.77 -14.70 -4.02
C LEU A 41 7.74 -14.35 -5.16
#